data_AF-A0A2H0QH98-F1
#
_entry.id   AF-A0A2H0QH98-F1
#
_cell.length_a   1.000
_cell.length_b   1.000
_cell.length_c   1.000
_cell.angle_alpha   90.00
_cell.angle_beta   90.00
_cell.angle_gamma   90.00
#
_symmetry.space_group_name_H-M   'P 1'
#
loop_
_entity.id
_entity.type
_entity.pdbx_description
1 polymer ?
#
loop_
_entity_poly.entity_id
_entity_poly.type
_entity_poly.pdbx_seq_one_letter_code
_entity_poly.pdbx_strand_id
1 'polypeptide(L)'
;MISTTLTCLDAQPRVMTETSQLIFGISNKQKDNAYWFWLITLILGAVSILFYFLTNMKAMIDVATAIAFLTSPIIAILNYLVITGKTMPEDKKPPLFLKILSGLGILFFLGFSIYYLYITFI
;
A
#
# COMPACT_ATOMS: atom_id res chain seq x y z
N MET A 1 6.93 11.23 13.99
CA MET A 1 7.09 9.76 13.88
C MET A 1 8.26 9.48 12.93
N ILE A 2 9.46 9.19 13.45
CA ILE A 2 10.66 9.02 12.63
C ILE A 2 10.58 7.74 11.78
N SER A 3 10.08 6.64 12.36
CA SER A 3 9.96 5.36 11.66
C SER A 3 9.07 5.45 10.42
N THR A 4 7.91 6.12 10.51
CA THR A 4 7.00 6.28 9.37
C THR A 4 7.62 7.13 8.28
N THR A 5 8.37 8.18 8.61
CA THR A 5 9.07 8.99 7.63
C THR A 5 10.13 8.16 6.90
N LEU A 6 10.89 7.32 7.61
CA LEU A 6 11.85 6.40 7.00
C LEU A 6 11.15 5.37 6.10
N THR A 7 10.05 4.76 6.55
CA THR A 7 9.29 3.81 5.73
C THR A 7 8.76 4.47 4.45
N CYS A 8 8.20 5.68 4.55
CA CYS A 8 7.62 6.37 3.38
C CYS A 8 8.67 6.95 2.42
N LEU A 9 9.81 7.45 2.92
CA LEU A 9 10.80 8.11 2.08
C LEU A 9 11.97 7.21 1.66
N ASP A 10 12.24 6.10 2.34
CA ASP A 10 13.30 5.17 1.93
C ASP A 10 12.72 3.85 1.40
N ALA A 11 11.84 3.20 2.16
CA ALA A 11 11.33 1.89 1.77
C ALA A 11 10.36 1.95 0.57
N GLN A 12 9.47 2.94 0.53
CA GLN A 12 8.47 3.05 -0.55
C GLN A 12 9.09 3.26 -1.94
N PRO A 13 10.04 4.18 -2.18
CA PRO A 13 10.70 4.29 -3.48
C PRO A 13 11.42 3.02 -3.93
N ARG A 14 12.01 2.24 -3.00
CA ARG A 14 12.64 0.95 -3.31
C ARG A 14 11.61 -0.06 -3.82
N VAL A 15 10.48 -0.20 -3.12
CA VAL A 15 9.39 -1.09 -3.55
C VAL A 15 8.83 -0.67 -4.90
N MET A 16 8.65 0.64 -5.13
CA MET A 16 8.18 1.16 -6.42
C MET A 16 9.19 0.93 -7.56
N THR A 17 10.49 0.98 -7.26
CA THR A 17 11.55 0.67 -8.23
C THR A 17 11.49 -0.79 -8.68
N GLU A 18 11.41 -1.73 -7.73
CA GLU A 18 11.25 -3.16 -8.05
C GLU A 18 9.94 -3.43 -8.80
N THR A 19 8.85 -2.78 -8.39
CA THR A 19 7.55 -2.88 -9.07
C THR A 19 7.63 -2.37 -10.51
N SER A 20 8.31 -1.23 -10.71
CA SER A 20 8.52 -0.66 -12.06
C SER A 20 9.39 -1.56 -12.92
N GLN A 21 10.38 -2.23 -12.34
CA GLN A 21 11.17 -3.24 -13.03
C GLN A 21 10.32 -4.41 -13.50
N LEU A 22 9.45 -4.94 -12.64
CA LEU A 22 8.59 -6.07 -12.99
C LEU A 22 7.54 -5.72 -14.05
N ILE A 23 6.97 -4.50 -13.99
CA ILE A 23 5.89 -4.07 -14.89
C ILE A 23 6.42 -3.56 -16.23
N PHE A 24 7.45 -2.71 -16.21
CA PHE A 24 7.96 -2.02 -17.39
C PHE A 24 9.27 -2.60 -17.94
N GLY A 25 9.84 -3.62 -17.29
CA GLY A 25 11.06 -4.27 -17.75
C GLY A 25 12.31 -3.38 -17.72
N ILE A 26 12.33 -2.35 -16.86
CA ILE A 26 13.50 -1.45 -16.75
C ILE A 26 14.77 -2.24 -16.36
N SER A 27 15.89 -1.87 -16.96
CA SER A 27 17.16 -2.56 -16.74
C SER A 27 17.69 -2.30 -15.33
N ASN A 28 18.51 -3.21 -14.79
CA ASN A 28 19.19 -3.03 -13.51
C ASN A 28 20.00 -1.73 -13.44
N LYS A 29 20.56 -1.26 -14.58
CA LYS A 29 21.28 0.02 -14.65
C LYS A 29 20.39 1.25 -14.44
N GLN A 30 19.08 1.10 -14.59
CA GLN A 30 18.10 2.18 -14.45
C GLN A 30 17.45 2.20 -13.05
N LYS A 31 17.77 1.25 -12.17
CA LYS A 31 17.20 1.16 -10.82
C LYS A 31 17.47 2.41 -9.99
N ASP A 32 18.70 2.91 -10.00
CA ASP A 32 19.06 4.11 -9.22
C ASP A 32 18.27 5.33 -9.69
N ASN A 33 18.13 5.50 -11.01
CA ASN A 33 17.35 6.58 -11.58
C ASN A 33 15.85 6.45 -11.25
N ALA A 34 15.31 5.23 -11.29
CA ALA A 34 13.93 4.95 -10.91
C ALA A 34 13.70 5.21 -9.41
N TYR A 35 14.66 4.87 -8.54
CA TYR A 35 14.61 5.18 -7.12
C TYR A 35 14.52 6.69 -6.88
N TRP A 36 15.43 7.46 -7.48
CA TRP A 36 15.41 8.92 -7.35
C TRP A 36 14.14 9.55 -7.92
N PHE A 37 13.63 9.03 -9.04
CA PHE A 37 12.36 9.45 -9.62
C PHE A 37 11.20 9.24 -8.63
N TRP A 38 11.07 8.05 -8.04
CA TRP A 38 10.01 7.76 -7.08
C TRP A 38 10.16 8.53 -5.77
N LEU A 39 11.39 8.73 -5.29
CA LEU A 39 11.67 9.52 -4.09
C LEU A 39 11.23 10.98 -4.28
N ILE A 40 11.65 11.62 -5.38
CA ILE A 40 11.27 13.01 -5.69
C ILE A 40 9.76 13.10 -5.87
N THR A 41 9.14 12.15 -6.58
CA THR A 41 7.68 12.11 -6.78
C THR A 41 6.93 12.02 -5.44
N LEU A 42 7.39 11.17 -4.51
CA LEU A 42 6.79 11.03 -3.19
C LEU A 42 6.94 12.29 -2.34
N ILE A 43 8.13 12.90 -2.32
CA ILE A 43 8.38 14.15 -1.59
C ILE A 43 7.48 15.26 -2.13
N LEU A 44 7.45 15.46 -3.46
CA LEU A 44 6.62 16.48 -4.09
C LEU A 44 5.13 16.23 -3.85
N GLY A 45 4.67 14.99 -3.97
CA GLY A 45 3.29 14.62 -3.69
C GLY A 45 2.90 14.89 -2.24
N ALA A 46 3.73 14.46 -1.28
CA ALA A 46 3.50 14.70 0.14
C ALA A 46 3.45 16.20 0.48
N VAL A 47 4.43 16.97 0.00
CA VAL A 47 4.47 18.43 0.21
C VAL A 47 3.25 19.12 -0.42
N SER A 48 2.83 18.69 -1.61
CA SER A 48 1.64 19.25 -2.28
C SER A 48 0.36 18.99 -1.49
N ILE A 49 0.17 17.77 -0.96
CA ILE A 49 -0.96 17.43 -0.10
C ILE A 49 -0.94 18.29 1.17
N LEU A 50 0.23 18.45 1.81
CA LEU A 50 0.37 19.26 3.01
C LEU A 50 0.01 20.72 2.77
N PHE A 51 0.49 21.33 1.67
CA PHE A 51 0.15 22.71 1.34
C PHE A 51 -1.35 22.89 1.04
N TYR A 52 -1.96 21.96 0.31
CA TYR A 52 -3.38 22.06 -0.04
C TYR A 52 -4.30 21.91 1.17
N PHE A 53 -3.99 21.00 2.09
CA PHE A 53 -4.82 20.71 3.27
C PHE A 53 -4.37 21.41 4.56
N LEU A 54 -3.39 22.31 4.50
CA LEU A 54 -2.77 22.94 5.68
C LEU A 54 -3.79 23.69 6.56
N THR A 55 -4.81 24.28 5.93
CA THR A 55 -5.88 25.05 6.60
C THR A 55 -7.01 24.18 7.15
N ASN A 56 -7.13 22.93 6.69
CA ASN A 56 -8.18 22.00 7.11
C ASN A 56 -7.62 20.58 7.26
N MET A 57 -6.92 20.36 8.37
CA MET A 57 -6.34 19.06 8.69
C MET A 57 -7.38 17.94 8.80
N LYS A 58 -8.63 18.27 9.18
CA LYS A 58 -9.71 17.27 9.23
C LYS A 58 -9.95 16.69 7.84
N ALA A 59 -10.09 17.54 6.83
CA ALA A 59 -10.28 17.09 5.45
C ALA A 59 -9.10 16.23 4.95
N MET A 60 -7.86 16.56 5.35
CA MET A 60 -6.69 15.73 5.03
C MET A 60 -6.83 14.30 5.59
N ILE A 61 -7.20 14.21 6.86
CA ILE A 61 -7.34 12.93 7.57
C ILE A 61 -8.50 12.14 6.99
N ASP A 62 -9.62 12.79 6.67
CA ASP A 62 -10.78 12.14 6.06
C ASP A 62 -10.41 11.50 4.71
N VAL A 63 -9.69 12.22 3.85
CA VAL A 63 -9.19 11.69 2.56
C VAL A 63 -8.20 10.55 2.76
N ALA A 64 -7.21 10.72 3.64
CA ALA A 64 -6.21 9.67 3.90
C ALA A 64 -6.86 8.39 4.43
N THR A 65 -7.85 8.52 5.32
CA THR A 65 -8.60 7.41 5.90
C THR A 65 -9.48 6.73 4.85
N ALA A 66 -10.13 7.49 3.98
CA ALA A 66 -10.90 6.94 2.86
C ALA A 66 -10.04 6.06 1.96
N ILE A 67 -8.88 6.56 1.55
CA ILE A 67 -7.95 5.84 0.69
C ILE A 67 -7.44 4.58 1.42
N ALA A 68 -7.06 4.68 2.69
CA ALA A 68 -6.56 3.55 3.47
C ALA A 68 -7.62 2.44 3.59
N PHE A 69 -8.86 2.77 3.93
CA PHE A 69 -9.92 1.77 4.03
C PHE A 69 -10.27 1.16 2.69
N LEU A 70 -10.30 1.93 1.60
CA LEU A 70 -10.64 1.40 0.29
C LEU A 70 -9.53 0.51 -0.29
N THR A 71 -8.26 0.82 0.00
CA THR A 71 -7.10 0.07 -0.51
C THR A 71 -6.76 -1.17 0.32
N SER A 72 -7.08 -1.18 1.62
CA SER A 72 -6.76 -2.30 2.53
C SER A 72 -7.25 -3.68 2.04
N PRO A 73 -8.52 -3.86 1.57
CA PRO A 73 -8.98 -5.15 1.05
C PRO A 73 -8.19 -5.61 -0.17
N ILE A 74 -7.86 -4.67 -1.07
CA ILE A 74 -7.13 -4.96 -2.30
C ILE A 74 -5.73 -5.48 -1.94
N ILE A 75 -5.03 -4.78 -1.05
CA ILE A 75 -3.68 -5.18 -0.61
C ILE A 75 -3.73 -6.53 0.13
N ALA A 76 -4.73 -6.75 0.97
CA ALA A 76 -4.88 -8.02 1.71
C ALA A 76 -5.13 -9.20 0.76
N ILE A 77 -6.00 -9.04 -0.25
CA ILE A 77 -6.27 -10.07 -1.26
C ILE A 77 -5.00 -10.37 -2.07
N LEU A 78 -4.29 -9.33 -2.55
CA LEU A 78 -3.05 -9.52 -3.30
C LEU A 78 -2.00 -10.25 -2.47
N ASN A 79 -1.84 -9.90 -1.19
CA ASN A 79 -0.91 -10.57 -0.29
C ASN A 79 -1.26 -12.05 -0.11
N TYR A 80 -2.55 -12.35 0.12
CA TYR A 80 -3.02 -13.73 0.25
C TYR A 80 -2.76 -14.55 -1.03
N LEU A 81 -3.04 -13.97 -2.20
CA LEU A 81 -2.81 -14.62 -3.50
C LEU A 81 -1.32 -14.90 -3.74
N VAL A 82 -0.43 -13.97 -3.39
CA VAL A 82 1.02 -14.15 -3.55
C VAL A 82 1.53 -15.27 -2.65
N ILE A 83 1.15 -15.26 -1.37
CA ILE A 83 1.64 -16.23 -0.38
C ILE A 83 1.08 -17.64 -0.62
N THR A 84 -0.15 -17.74 -1.16
CA THR A 84 -0.78 -19.04 -1.46
C THR A 84 -0.60 -19.48 -2.92
N GLY A 85 0.02 -18.65 -3.74
CA GLY A 85 0.21 -18.86 -5.17
C GLY A 85 1.20 -19.97 -5.53
N LYS A 86 1.30 -20.25 -6.83
CA LYS A 86 2.17 -21.31 -7.38
C LYS A 86 3.66 -20.98 -7.31
N THR A 87 4.01 -19.69 -7.18
CA THR A 87 5.39 -19.21 -7.11
C THR A 87 6.01 -19.39 -5.72
N MET A 88 5.21 -19.70 -4.70
CA MET A 88 5.70 -19.94 -3.34
C MET A 88 6.10 -21.41 -3.17
N PRO A 89 7.31 -21.71 -2.65
CA PRO A 89 7.72 -23.08 -2.32
C PRO A 89 6.72 -23.76 -1.37
N GLU A 90 6.33 -25.00 -1.66
CA GLU A 90 5.29 -25.73 -0.92
C GLU A 90 5.61 -25.86 0.57
N ASP A 91 6.89 -26.04 0.90
CA ASP A 91 7.45 -26.14 2.26
C ASP A 91 7.32 -24.83 3.06
N LYS A 92 7.16 -23.69 2.38
CA LYS A 92 7.01 -22.37 2.99
C LYS A 92 5.60 -21.80 2.90
N LYS A 93 4.65 -22.55 2.34
CA LYS A 93 3.25 -22.10 2.30
C LYS A 93 2.65 -22.08 3.70
N PRO A 94 1.76 -21.12 3.99
CA PRO A 94 1.17 -21.01 5.32
C PRO A 94 0.30 -22.24 5.64
N PRO A 95 0.32 -22.72 6.90
CA PRO A 95 -0.59 -23.74 7.37
C PRO A 95 -2.06 -23.27 7.29
N LEU A 96 -2.98 -24.24 7.32
CA LEU A 96 -4.41 -24.00 7.13
C LEU A 96 -4.98 -22.92 8.07
N PHE A 97 -4.56 -22.92 9.34
CA PHE A 97 -5.02 -21.92 10.32
C PHE A 97 -4.70 -20.47 9.89
N LEU A 98 -3.49 -20.22 9.38
CA LEU A 98 -3.11 -18.89 8.89
C LEU A 98 -3.88 -18.50 7.63
N LYS A 99 -4.24 -19.46 6.77
CA LYS A 99 -5.10 -19.19 5.62
C LYS A 99 -6.50 -18.78 6.05
N ILE A 100 -7.09 -19.46 7.04
CA ILE A 100 -8.39 -19.12 7.61
C ILE A 100 -8.33 -17.74 8.28
N LEU A 101 -7.30 -17.48 9.09
CA LEU A 101 -7.11 -16.19 9.74
C LEU A 101 -6.98 -15.05 8.73
N SER A 102 -6.23 -15.25 7.65
CA SER A 102 -6.10 -14.28 6.57
C SER A 102 -7.43 -14.06 5.84
N GLY A 103 -8.20 -15.13 5.57
CA GLY A 103 -9.54 -15.03 5.00
C GLY A 103 -10.51 -14.22 5.87
N LEU A 104 -10.50 -14.45 7.18
CA LEU A 104 -11.27 -13.65 8.14
C LEU A 104 -10.82 -12.18 8.16
N GLY A 105 -9.51 -11.92 8.09
CA GLY A 105 -8.96 -10.57 8.00
C GLY A 105 -9.38 -9.84 6.71
N ILE A 106 -9.40 -10.53 5.57
CA ILE A 106 -9.89 -9.98 4.30
C ILE A 106 -11.39 -9.65 4.41
N LEU A 107 -12.20 -10.56 4.95
CA LEU A 107 -13.63 -10.32 5.17
C LEU A 107 -13.86 -9.13 6.09
N PHE A 108 -13.07 -9.02 7.16
CA PHE A 108 -13.08 -7.90 8.08
C PHE A 108 -12.76 -6.58 7.36
N PHE A 109 -11.68 -6.53 6.56
CA PHE A 109 -11.36 -5.32 5.79
C PHE A 109 -12.46 -4.95 4.81
N LEU A 110 -13.04 -5.91 4.08
CA LEU A 110 -14.16 -5.65 3.17
C LEU A 110 -15.38 -5.08 3.92
N GLY A 111 -15.73 -5.66 5.06
CA GLY A 111 -16.81 -5.17 5.92
C GLY A 111 -16.57 -3.74 6.40
N PHE A 112 -15.34 -3.44 6.85
CA PHE A 112 -14.95 -2.09 7.28
C PHE A 112 -14.99 -1.08 6.13
N SER A 113 -14.54 -1.45 4.93
CA SER A 113 -14.61 -0.56 3.76
C SER A 113 -16.06 -0.24 3.39
N ILE A 114 -16.95 -1.24 3.40
CA ILE A 114 -18.38 -1.05 3.11
C ILE A 114 -19.03 -0.17 4.19
N TYR A 115 -18.77 -0.46 5.46
CA TYR A 115 -19.28 0.32 6.59
C TYR A 115 -18.80 1.78 6.55
N TYR A 116 -17.53 1.98 6.20
CA TYR A 116 -16.96 3.32 6.03
C TYR A 116 -17.66 4.10 4.90
N LEU A 117 -17.86 3.46 3.74
CA LEU A 117 -18.58 4.08 2.62
C LEU A 117 -20.04 4.40 2.99
N TYR A 118 -20.69 3.51 3.74
CA TYR A 118 -22.04 3.75 4.24
C TYR A 118 -22.10 5.01 5.10
N ILE A 119 -21.29 5.10 6.16
CA ILE A 119 -21.29 6.28 7.05
C ILE A 119 -20.91 7.58 6.34
N THR A 120 -20.04 7.49 5.35
CA THR A 120 -19.47 8.69 4.69
C THR A 120 -20.39 9.26 3.62
N PHE A 121 -21.19 8.42 2.93
CA PHE A 121 -21.96 8.83 1.76
C PHE A 121 -23.47 8.60 1.84
N ILE A 122 -23.97 7.83 2.82
CA ILE A 122 -25.38 7.49 3.01
C ILE A 122 -25.85 8.01 4.37
#